data_AF-A0A101GXL3-F1
#
_entry.id   AF-A0A101GXL3-F1
#
_cell.length_a   1.000
_cell.length_b   1.000
_cell.length_c   1.000
_cell.angle_alpha   90.00
_cell.angle_beta   90.00
_cell.angle_gamma   90.00
#
_symmetry.space_group_name_H-M   'P 1'
#
loop_
_entity.id
_entity.type
_entity.pdbx_description
1 polymer ?
#
loop_
_entity_poly.entity_id
_entity_poly.type
_entity_poly.pdbx_seq_one_letter_code
_entity_poly.pdbx_strand_id
1 'polypeptide(L)'
;MFVYSAGLRVGEVVKLKPGNMDGKRILIHVKSSKGRKDRYTLLSEKALNVLRQYWTEYKPQKWLFEGTKSERHIAVRTVQKIFEHACKIAVVR
;
A
#
# COMPACT_ATOMS: atom_id res chain seq x y z
N MET A 1 -4.32 4.56 -6.24
CA MET A 1 -3.98 3.45 -7.16
C MET A 1 -4.02 2.09 -6.47
N PHE A 2 -3.21 1.79 -5.44
CA PHE A 2 -3.15 0.46 -4.79
C PHE A 2 -4.46 -0.07 -4.18
N VAL A 3 -5.19 0.77 -3.46
CA VAL A 3 -6.50 0.42 -2.84
C VAL A 3 -7.49 -0.08 -3.89
N TYR A 4 -7.49 0.55 -5.06
CA TYR A 4 -8.41 0.26 -6.15
C TYR A 4 -7.94 -0.92 -7.02
N SER A 5 -6.65 -0.95 -7.39
CA SER A 5 -6.10 -1.96 -8.30
C SER A 5 -6.00 -3.36 -7.67
N ALA A 6 -5.83 -3.45 -6.35
CA ALA A 6 -5.61 -4.71 -5.65
C ALA A 6 -6.72 -5.05 -4.64
N GLY A 7 -7.81 -4.26 -4.59
CA GLY A 7 -8.91 -4.47 -3.66
C GLY A 7 -8.48 -4.48 -2.18
N LEU A 8 -7.46 -3.70 -1.84
CA LEU A 8 -6.88 -3.65 -0.50
C LEU A 8 -7.63 -2.64 0.36
N ARG A 9 -7.96 -3.03 1.58
CA ARG A 9 -8.47 -2.08 2.58
C ARG A 9 -7.33 -1.15 3.02
N VAL A 10 -7.64 0.09 3.37
CA VAL A 10 -6.62 1.07 3.82
C VAL A 10 -5.77 0.52 4.98
N GLY A 11 -6.39 -0.18 5.93
CA GLY A 11 -5.67 -0.82 7.04
C GLY A 11 -4.71 -1.95 6.62
N GLU A 12 -4.99 -2.62 5.50
CA GLU A 12 -4.11 -3.64 4.91
C GLU A 12 -2.92 -2.96 4.20
N VAL A 13 -3.18 -1.87 3.46
CA VAL A 13 -2.13 -1.11 2.74
C VAL A 13 -1.08 -0.53 3.69
N VAL A 14 -1.51 0.13 4.78
CA VAL A 14 -0.55 0.75 5.72
C VAL A 14 0.32 -0.29 6.42
N LYS A 15 -0.18 -1.52 6.60
CA LYS A 15 0.56 -2.63 7.23
C LYS A 15 1.34 -3.48 6.23
N LEU A 16 1.46 -3.04 4.97
CA LEU A 16 2.29 -3.75 4.01
C LEU A 16 3.76 -3.67 4.40
N LYS A 17 4.41 -4.82 4.29
CA LYS A 17 5.86 -4.94 4.45
C LYS A 17 6.49 -5.20 3.09
N PRO A 18 7.74 -4.75 2.89
CA PRO A 18 8.58 -5.15 1.77
C PRO A 18 8.46 -6.61 1.32
N GLY A 19 8.66 -7.54 2.26
CA GLY A 19 8.68 -8.97 1.98
C GLY A 19 7.31 -9.59 1.65
N ASN A 20 6.22 -8.82 1.73
CA ASN A 20 4.89 -9.31 1.35
C ASN A 20 4.62 -9.15 -0.16
N MET A 21 5.53 -8.55 -0.93
CA MET A 21 5.33 -8.29 -2.35
C MET A 21 6.19 -9.21 -3.18
N ASP A 22 5.55 -9.98 -4.07
CA ASP A 22 6.22 -10.76 -5.09
C ASP A 22 6.23 -9.96 -6.39
N GLY A 23 7.32 -9.26 -6.64
CA GLY A 23 7.51 -8.46 -7.85
C GLY A 23 7.75 -9.29 -9.12
N LYS A 24 7.97 -10.61 -9.02
CA LYS A 24 8.08 -11.52 -10.18
C LYS A 24 6.70 -11.98 -10.63
N ARG A 25 5.82 -12.29 -9.68
CA ARG A 25 4.44 -12.74 -9.96
C ARG A 25 3.41 -11.63 -9.94
N ILE A 26 3.82 -10.41 -9.57
CA ILE A 26 2.95 -9.23 -9.42
C ILE A 26 1.83 -9.50 -8.40
N LEU A 27 2.19 -10.15 -7.30
CA LEU A 27 1.27 -10.53 -6.22
C LEU A 27 1.61 -9.80 -4.93
N ILE A 28 0.58 -9.40 -4.20
CA ILE A 28 0.68 -8.87 -2.85
C ILE A 28 0.08 -9.88 -1.88
N HIS A 29 0.87 -10.24 -0.86
CA HIS A 29 0.44 -11.05 0.25
C HIS A 29 -0.17 -10.18 1.35
N VAL A 30 -1.48 -10.27 1.51
CA VAL A 30 -2.23 -9.54 2.52
C VAL A 30 -2.32 -10.39 3.78
N LYS A 31 -1.47 -10.06 4.76
CA LYS A 31 -1.50 -10.70 6.08
C LYS A 31 -2.60 -10.12 6.96
N SER A 32 -3.34 -10.98 7.65
CA SER A 32 -4.39 -10.60 8.62
C SER A 32 -5.63 -9.95 7.99
N SER A 33 -6.24 -10.62 7.00
CA SER A 33 -7.62 -10.30 6.60
C SER A 33 -8.58 -10.71 7.73
N LYS A 34 -9.80 -10.14 7.74
CA LYS A 34 -10.87 -10.48 8.70
C LYS A 34 -10.97 -12.01 8.88
N GLY A 35 -10.80 -12.49 10.11
CA GLY A 35 -10.75 -13.92 10.44
C GLY A 35 -9.35 -14.57 10.45
N ARG A 36 -8.27 -13.78 10.50
CA ARG A 36 -6.86 -14.25 10.46
C ARG A 36 -6.52 -15.08 9.21
N LYS A 37 -7.24 -14.86 8.12
CA LYS A 37 -6.94 -15.48 6.84
C LYS A 37 -6.02 -14.59 6.03
N ASP A 38 -4.98 -15.18 5.48
CA ASP A 38 -4.11 -14.53 4.54
C ASP A 38 -4.66 -14.72 3.12
N ARG A 39 -4.49 -13.70 2.26
CA ARG A 39 -4.89 -13.80 0.85
C ARG A 39 -3.84 -13.18 -0.05
N TYR A 40 -3.77 -13.68 -1.28
CA TYR A 40 -3.01 -13.04 -2.35
C TYR A 40 -3.93 -12.18 -3.19
N THR A 41 -3.46 -11.01 -3.57
CA THR A 41 -4.14 -10.15 -4.53
C THR A 41 -3.19 -9.76 -5.64
N LEU A 42 -3.73 -9.64 -6.86
CA LEU A 42 -2.98 -9.18 -8.01
C LEU A 42 -2.78 -7.66 -7.91
N LEU A 43 -1.59 -7.23 -8.27
CA LEU A 43 -1.29 -5.81 -8.47
C LEU A 43 -1.22 -5.53 -9.98
N SER A 44 -1.60 -4.33 -10.40
CA SER A 44 -1.36 -3.91 -11.79
C SER A 44 0.13 -3.58 -11.99
N GLU A 45 0.69 -3.89 -13.16
CA GLU A 45 2.04 -3.50 -13.56
C GLU A 45 2.32 -2.00 -13.36
N LYS A 46 1.34 -1.14 -13.65
CA LYS A 46 1.48 0.31 -13.46
C LYS A 46 1.72 0.65 -11.99
N ALA A 47 1.04 -0.04 -11.08
CA ALA A 47 1.23 0.16 -9.65
C ALA A 47 2.55 -0.43 -9.15
N LEU A 48 3.01 -1.54 -9.75
CA LEU A 48 4.34 -2.08 -9.48
C LEU A 48 5.45 -1.11 -9.89
N ASN A 49 5.31 -0.43 -11.03
CA ASN A 49 6.30 0.55 -11.49
C ASN A 49 6.41 1.75 -10.55
N VAL A 50 5.27 2.32 -10.13
CA VAL A 50 5.24 3.39 -9.12
C VAL A 50 5.87 2.91 -7.81
N LEU A 51 5.60 1.66 -7.41
CA LEU A 51 6.18 1.09 -6.22
C LEU A 51 7.70 0.92 -6.32
N ARG A 52 8.21 0.50 -7.48
CA ARG A 52 9.66 0.37 -7.72
C ARG A 52 10.35 1.73 -7.65
N GLN A 53 9.74 2.78 -8.20
CA GLN A 53 10.26 4.15 -8.07
C GLN A 53 10.31 4.58 -6.60
N TYR A 54 9.20 4.40 -5.87
CA TYR A 54 9.14 4.67 -4.44
C TYR A 54 10.20 3.88 -3.65
N TRP A 55 10.39 2.61 -3.98
CA TRP A 55 11.38 1.73 -3.35
C TRP A 55 12.81 2.24 -3.53
N THR A 56 13.17 2.67 -4.74
CA THR A 56 14.50 3.19 -5.04
C THR A 56 14.79 4.49 -4.29
N GLU A 57 13.78 5.36 -4.16
CA GLU A 57 13.90 6.68 -3.52
C GLU A 57 13.92 6.59 -1.99
N TYR A 58 12.96 5.87 -1.38
CA TYR A 58 12.77 5.86 0.06
C TYR A 58 13.41 4.67 0.78
N LYS A 59 13.76 3.60 0.07
CA LYS A 59 14.40 2.37 0.60
C LYS A 59 13.79 1.88 1.93
N PRO A 60 12.47 1.65 1.99
CA PRO A 60 11.79 1.28 3.23
C PRO A 60 12.32 -0.05 3.79
N GLN A 61 12.62 -0.10 5.09
CA GLN A 61 13.17 -1.32 5.70
C GLN A 61 12.11 -2.14 6.43
N LYS A 62 11.27 -1.49 7.24
CA LYS A 62 10.33 -2.19 8.14
C LYS A 62 8.91 -2.19 7.62
N TRP A 63 8.43 -1.04 7.17
CA TRP A 63 7.10 -0.84 6.61
C TRP A 63 7.24 -0.23 5.23
N LEU A 64 6.40 -0.65 4.30
CA LEU A 64 6.41 -0.11 2.95
C LEU A 64 6.07 1.38 2.94
N PHE A 65 5.17 1.81 3.84
CA PHE A 65 4.81 3.21 4.04
C PHE A 65 5.09 3.59 5.49
N GLU A 66 6.25 4.20 5.72
CA GLU A 66 6.67 4.64 7.05
C GLU A 66 5.87 5.87 7.49
N GLY A 67 5.57 5.94 8.79
CA GLY A 67 4.97 7.12 9.41
C GLY A 67 6.03 8.13 9.84
N THR A 68 5.61 9.19 10.55
CA THR A 68 6.50 10.21 11.12
C THR A 68 7.63 9.64 11.99
N LYS A 69 7.42 8.46 12.57
CA LYS A 69 8.45 7.66 13.21
C LYS A 69 8.69 6.42 12.37
N SER A 70 9.92 6.20 11.89
CA SER A 70 10.30 5.08 11.00
C SER A 70 9.98 3.69 11.56
N GLU A 71 9.77 3.55 12.87
CA GLU A 71 9.38 2.28 13.48
C GLU A 71 7.91 1.89 13.27
N ARG A 72 7.07 2.86 12.91
CA ARG A 72 5.62 2.69 12.78
C ARG A 72 5.20 2.91 11.32
N HIS A 73 4.18 2.19 10.90
CA HIS A 73 3.55 2.46 9.63
C HIS A 73 2.81 3.80 9.66
N ILE A 74 2.57 4.37 8.48
CA ILE A 74 1.72 5.56 8.34
C ILE A 74 0.34 5.32 8.97
N ALA A 75 -0.22 6.34 9.61
CA ALA A 75 -1.53 6.22 10.22
C ALA A 75 -2.60 6.07 9.13
N VAL A 76 -3.58 5.18 9.36
CA VAL A 76 -4.72 4.97 8.46
C VAL A 76 -5.43 6.29 8.15
N ARG A 77 -5.65 7.13 9.17
CA ARG A 77 -6.30 8.43 9.04
C ARG A 77 -5.53 9.40 8.14
N THR A 78 -4.19 9.31 8.13
CA THR A 78 -3.35 10.11 7.23
C THR A 78 -3.57 9.68 5.78
N VAL A 79 -3.58 8.37 5.50
CA VAL A 79 -3.84 7.86 4.15
C VAL A 79 -5.25 8.21 3.68
N GLN A 80 -6.25 8.12 4.56
CA GLN A 80 -7.62 8.56 4.26
C GLN A 80 -7.67 10.04 3.90
N LYS A 81 -7.04 10.92 4.70
CA LYS A 81 -6.97 12.36 4.39
C LYS A 81 -6.25 12.66 3.07
N ILE A 82 -5.13 11.97 2.80
CA ILE A 82 -4.40 12.12 1.53
C ILE A 82 -5.29 11.70 0.36
N PHE A 83 -6.02 10.59 0.50
CA PHE A 83 -6.94 10.12 -0.52
C PHE A 83 -8.11 11.08 -0.73
N GLU A 84 -8.76 11.55 0.33
CA GLU A 84 -9.82 12.56 0.27
C GLU A 84 -9.34 13.85 -0.40
N HIS A 85 -8.13 14.30 -0.06
CA HIS A 85 -7.53 15.48 -0.68
C HIS A 85 -7.24 15.26 -2.16
N ALA A 86 -6.69 14.09 -2.53
CA ALA A 86 -6.46 13.73 -3.91
C ALA A 86 -7.77 13.67 -4.72
N CYS A 87 -8.85 13.12 -4.16
CA CYS A 87 -10.17 13.12 -4.80
C CYS A 87 -10.71 14.54 -4.99
N LYS A 88 -10.53 15.43 -4.00
CA LYS A 88 -10.93 16.84 -4.11
C LYS A 88 -10.17 17.58 -5.21
N ILE A 89 -8.87 17.34 -5.33
CA ILE A 89 -8.03 17.96 -6.37
C ILE A 89 -8.36 17.39 -7.75
N ALA A 90 -8.66 16.09 -7.83
CA ALA A 90 -8.89 15.40 -9.10
C ALA A 90 -10.20 15.80 -9.81
N VAL A 91 -10.99 16.74 -9.26
CA VAL A 91 -12.30 17.16 -9.78
C VAL A 91 -13.21 15.94 -10.09
N VAL A 92 -13.08 14.89 -9.27
CA VAL A 92 -13.97 13.72 -9.37
C VAL A 92 -15.17 14.03 -8.48
N ARG A 93 -16.27 14.45 -9.11
CA ARG A 93 -17.59 14.57 -8.49
C ARG A 93 -18.24 13.20 -8.36
#